data_AF-A0A183JEB3-F1
#
_entry.id   AF-A0A183JEB3-F1
#
_cell.length_a   1.000
_cell.length_b   1.000
_cell.length_c   1.000
_cell.angle_alpha   90.00
_cell.angle_beta   90.00
_cell.angle_gamma   90.00
#
_symmetry.space_group_name_H-M   'P 1'
#
loop_
_entity.id
_entity.type
_entity.pdbx_description
1 polymer ?
#
loop_
_entity_poly.entity_id
_entity_poly.type
_entity_poly.pdbx_seq_one_letter_code
_entity_poly.pdbx_strand_id
1 'polypeptide(L)'
;MNTIQNWFDNQTNQILSGNVLYLACQLLLDWDLWSKPNSIAMMLHLQKLNQLVIDYNSLFKELSVDSLLGSLVQYHNHLDSWLNDLPTTYTTDILFKLPTLTTNIINNNDKYELLISNQIRVEMCKLIEMKLLPRTQSKDLMKLVNFIITCPIMVLVKDVITMLHNCFDRTHTNDSFTLFIYESDLIVKLYSLLLRSNYQVDIETKKLVLKFIHKLALSDRVTDKYKSQLFLKDWNGFSSLLNNNNNSNILILLQDYEIVKIFLDLMKRGPSYDILGLLRLMDLLYQSPLKFRILTVNTFMDIFNKSPRYVIEILNQFPVFLDSFFRLLIKCPKE
;
A
#
# COMPACT_ATOMS: atom_id res chain seq x y z
N MET A 1 -35.46 -16.33 -0.94
CA MET A 1 -34.96 -16.46 -2.33
C MET A 1 -35.67 -15.50 -3.29
N ASN A 2 -37.01 -15.49 -3.39
CA ASN A 2 -37.72 -14.60 -4.34
C ASN A 2 -37.59 -13.08 -4.09
N THR A 3 -37.31 -12.66 -2.86
CA THR A 3 -37.08 -11.23 -2.52
C THR A 3 -35.72 -10.70 -2.99
N ILE A 4 -34.70 -11.55 -3.06
CA ILE A 4 -33.37 -11.18 -3.53
C ILE A 4 -33.36 -11.10 -5.06
N GLN A 5 -34.07 -12.02 -5.73
CA GLN A 5 -34.23 -12.01 -7.19
C GLN A 5 -34.90 -10.71 -7.67
N ASN A 6 -36.03 -10.33 -7.05
CA ASN A 6 -36.74 -9.08 -7.36
C ASN A 6 -35.94 -7.81 -7.03
N TRP A 7 -34.87 -7.91 -6.24
CA TRP A 7 -33.97 -6.81 -5.92
C TRP A 7 -32.90 -6.60 -7.00
N PHE A 8 -32.41 -7.69 -7.64
CA PHE A 8 -31.49 -7.61 -8.78
C PHE A 8 -32.15 -7.02 -10.03
N ASP A 9 -33.45 -7.23 -10.21
CA ASP A 9 -34.19 -6.83 -11.41
C ASP A 9 -34.76 -5.40 -11.36
N ASN A 10 -34.79 -4.75 -10.19
CA ASN A 10 -35.35 -3.41 -10.05
C ASN A 10 -34.32 -2.30 -10.30
N GLN A 11 -34.41 -1.67 -11.47
CA GLN A 11 -33.62 -0.50 -11.88
C GLN A 11 -34.23 0.86 -11.47
N THR A 12 -35.26 0.88 -10.62
CA THR A 12 -35.97 2.12 -10.33
C THR A 12 -35.41 2.82 -9.08
N ASN A 13 -35.08 4.11 -9.23
CA ASN A 13 -34.67 5.07 -8.20
C ASN A 13 -35.77 5.31 -7.15
N GLN A 14 -36.23 4.26 -6.45
CA GLN A 14 -37.07 4.41 -5.29
C GLN A 14 -36.18 4.58 -4.06
N ILE A 15 -36.44 5.64 -3.31
CA ILE A 15 -35.83 5.93 -2.01
C ILE A 15 -36.00 4.68 -1.14
N LEU A 16 -34.92 3.91 -0.99
CA LEU A 16 -34.90 2.69 -0.18
C LEU A 16 -35.18 3.09 1.28
N SER A 17 -36.22 2.51 1.87
CA SER A 17 -36.55 2.75 3.28
C SER A 17 -35.41 2.26 4.18
N GLY A 18 -35.24 2.85 5.37
CA GLY A 18 -34.14 2.50 6.31
C GLY A 18 -34.03 1.00 6.62
N ASN A 19 -35.15 0.26 6.56
CA ASN A 19 -35.17 -1.19 6.74
C ASN A 19 -34.54 -1.96 5.56
N VAL A 20 -34.61 -1.43 4.33
CA VAL A 20 -33.95 -2.03 3.16
C VAL A 20 -32.45 -1.71 3.16
N LEU A 21 -32.06 -0.54 3.68
CA LEU A 21 -30.65 -0.23 3.94
C LEU A 21 -30.05 -1.16 5.01
N TYR A 22 -30.78 -1.41 6.10
CA TYR A 22 -30.38 -2.35 7.15
C TYR A 22 -30.29 -3.78 6.62
N LEU A 23 -31.24 -4.23 5.81
CA LEU A 23 -31.18 -5.51 5.10
C LEU A 23 -30.01 -5.59 4.14
N ALA A 24 -29.69 -4.53 3.40
CA ALA A 24 -28.52 -4.50 2.51
C ALA A 24 -27.21 -4.58 3.31
N CYS A 25 -27.14 -3.96 4.50
CA CYS A 25 -26.01 -4.03 5.42
C CYS A 25 -25.89 -5.38 6.15
N GLN A 26 -27.01 -6.00 6.53
CA GLN A 26 -27.05 -7.35 7.08
C GLN A 26 -26.68 -8.37 6.01
N LEU A 27 -27.21 -8.22 4.79
CA LEU A 27 -26.78 -9.01 3.64
C LEU A 27 -25.28 -8.84 3.49
N LEU A 28 -24.73 -7.62 3.42
CA LEU A 28 -23.30 -7.31 3.35
C LEU A 28 -22.36 -8.04 4.34
N LEU A 29 -22.81 -8.27 5.58
CA LEU A 29 -21.97 -8.74 6.69
C LEU A 29 -22.32 -10.13 7.22
N ASP A 30 -23.45 -10.69 6.82
CA ASP A 30 -23.84 -12.03 7.24
C ASP A 30 -23.09 -13.06 6.39
N TRP A 31 -21.93 -13.46 6.91
CA TRP A 31 -21.07 -14.46 6.31
C TRP A 31 -21.79 -15.79 6.01
N ASP A 32 -22.78 -16.17 6.81
CA ASP A 32 -23.53 -17.42 6.63
C ASP A 32 -24.44 -17.40 5.39
N LEU A 33 -24.77 -16.20 4.91
CA LEU A 33 -25.44 -15.98 3.63
C LEU A 33 -24.44 -16.06 2.46
N TRP A 34 -23.18 -15.65 2.65
CA TRP A 34 -22.16 -15.58 1.59
C TRP A 34 -21.30 -16.82 1.43
N SER A 35 -21.12 -17.63 2.45
CA SER A 35 -20.31 -18.85 2.38
C SER A 35 -20.90 -19.96 1.50
N LYS A 36 -22.14 -19.76 1.01
CA LYS A 36 -22.95 -20.73 0.24
C LYS A 36 -22.92 -20.49 -1.28
N PRO A 37 -23.04 -19.27 -1.82
CA PRO A 37 -22.94 -19.00 -3.26
C PRO A 37 -21.53 -19.21 -3.84
N ASN A 38 -21.42 -19.38 -5.16
CA ASN A 38 -20.14 -19.50 -5.87
C ASN A 38 -19.39 -18.15 -5.97
N SER A 39 -18.09 -18.19 -6.24
CA SER A 39 -17.20 -17.01 -6.28
C SER A 39 -17.62 -15.95 -7.31
N ILE A 40 -18.21 -16.36 -8.44
CA ILE A 40 -18.75 -15.44 -9.45
C ILE A 40 -19.92 -14.63 -8.88
N ALA A 41 -20.85 -15.29 -8.18
CA ALA A 41 -21.97 -14.61 -7.55
C ALA A 41 -21.51 -13.63 -6.46
N MET A 42 -20.49 -13.99 -5.68
CA MET A 42 -19.87 -13.06 -4.71
C MET A 42 -19.29 -11.83 -5.42
N MET A 43 -18.54 -12.02 -6.50
CA MET A 43 -17.95 -10.93 -7.28
C MET A 43 -19.02 -9.98 -7.84
N LEU A 44 -20.03 -10.52 -8.52
CA LEU A 44 -21.12 -9.72 -9.09
C LEU A 44 -21.90 -8.97 -8.01
N HIS A 45 -22.12 -9.60 -6.86
CA HIS A 45 -22.76 -8.96 -5.73
C HIS A 45 -21.94 -7.77 -5.21
N LEU A 46 -20.63 -7.95 -4.97
CA LEU A 46 -19.76 -6.87 -4.51
C LEU A 46 -19.68 -5.71 -5.50
N GLN A 47 -19.68 -5.98 -6.81
CA GLN A 47 -19.76 -4.94 -7.83
C GLN A 47 -21.07 -4.15 -7.75
N LYS A 48 -22.21 -4.85 -7.64
CA LYS A 48 -23.53 -4.21 -7.52
C LYS A 48 -23.64 -3.40 -6.24
N LEU A 49 -23.07 -3.92 -5.16
CA LEU A 49 -23.02 -3.23 -3.90
C LEU A 49 -22.20 -1.95 -4.00
N ASN A 50 -20.97 -2.01 -4.54
CA ASN A 50 -20.12 -0.83 -4.77
C ASN A 50 -20.89 0.26 -5.55
N GLN A 51 -21.69 -0.12 -6.55
CA GLN A 51 -22.56 0.82 -7.25
C GLN A 51 -23.62 1.45 -6.33
N LEU A 52 -24.30 0.65 -5.50
CA LEU A 52 -25.32 1.14 -4.58
C LEU A 52 -24.74 2.04 -3.47
N VAL A 53 -23.50 1.79 -3.02
CA VAL A 53 -22.83 2.64 -2.03
C VAL A 53 -22.62 4.05 -2.57
N ILE A 54 -22.22 4.15 -3.84
CA ILE A 54 -22.03 5.44 -4.53
C ILE A 54 -23.36 6.21 -4.52
N ASP A 55 -24.44 5.52 -4.83
CA ASP A 55 -25.78 6.12 -4.91
C ASP A 55 -26.37 6.43 -3.51
N TYR A 56 -25.96 5.69 -2.47
CA TYR A 56 -26.53 5.77 -1.11
C TYR A 56 -25.47 5.70 0.01
N ASN A 57 -24.58 6.69 0.08
CA ASN A 57 -23.48 6.75 1.07
C ASN A 57 -23.95 6.69 2.55
N SER A 58 -25.22 6.99 2.85
CA SER A 58 -25.79 6.79 4.20
C SER A 58 -25.73 5.33 4.68
N LEU A 59 -25.74 4.35 3.77
CA LEU A 59 -25.56 2.92 4.04
C LEU A 59 -24.31 2.65 4.87
N PHE A 60 -23.23 3.39 4.62
CA PHE A 60 -21.93 3.10 5.20
C PHE A 60 -21.73 3.72 6.58
N LYS A 61 -22.68 4.52 7.09
CA LYS A 61 -22.50 5.23 8.37
C LYS A 61 -22.28 4.26 9.53
N GLU A 62 -23.00 3.15 9.56
CA GLU A 62 -22.98 2.19 10.68
C GLU A 62 -21.86 1.15 10.55
N LEU A 63 -21.32 0.94 9.34
CA LEU A 63 -20.23 0.01 9.09
C LEU A 63 -18.91 0.57 9.62
N SER A 64 -18.20 -0.24 10.41
CA SER A 64 -16.85 0.09 10.89
C SER A 64 -15.79 -0.41 9.91
N VAL A 65 -14.65 0.28 9.85
CA VAL A 65 -13.51 -0.18 9.03
C VAL A 65 -13.00 -1.55 9.48
N ASP A 66 -13.02 -1.85 10.80
CA ASP A 66 -12.63 -3.17 11.30
C ASP A 66 -13.52 -4.28 10.78
N SER A 67 -14.84 -4.04 10.70
CA SER A 67 -15.79 -5.00 10.14
C SER A 67 -15.45 -5.32 8.69
N LEU A 68 -15.18 -4.29 7.88
CA LEU A 68 -14.86 -4.46 6.46
C LEU A 68 -13.51 -5.18 6.27
N LEU A 69 -12.52 -4.89 7.10
CA LEU A 69 -11.24 -5.60 7.11
C LEU A 69 -11.40 -7.06 7.55
N GLY A 70 -12.26 -7.34 8.53
CA GLY A 70 -12.61 -8.70 8.93
C GLY A 70 -13.27 -9.47 7.78
N SER A 71 -14.22 -8.86 7.09
CA SER A 71 -14.85 -9.45 5.90
C SER A 71 -13.83 -9.70 4.78
N LEU A 72 -12.88 -8.79 4.54
CA LEU A 72 -11.82 -8.99 3.55
C LEU A 72 -11.01 -10.26 3.84
N VAL A 73 -10.65 -10.50 5.10
CA VAL A 73 -9.96 -11.72 5.52
C VAL A 73 -10.83 -12.96 5.34
N GLN A 74 -12.10 -12.89 5.73
CA GLN A 74 -13.04 -14.01 5.60
C GLN A 74 -13.25 -14.41 4.14
N TYR A 75 -13.49 -13.45 3.24
CA TYR A 75 -13.61 -13.71 1.81
C TYR A 75 -12.35 -14.34 1.25
N HIS A 76 -11.17 -13.83 1.62
CA HIS A 76 -9.92 -14.41 1.15
C HIS A 76 -9.74 -15.86 1.61
N ASN A 77 -9.92 -16.15 2.90
CA ASN A 77 -9.77 -17.49 3.43
C ASN A 77 -10.77 -18.48 2.82
N HIS A 78 -11.99 -18.03 2.53
CA HIS A 78 -13.00 -18.86 1.88
C HIS A 78 -12.63 -19.19 0.44
N LEU A 79 -12.15 -18.19 -0.32
CA LEU A 79 -11.66 -18.39 -1.67
C LEU A 79 -10.47 -19.36 -1.68
N ASP A 80 -9.54 -19.21 -0.74
CA ASP A 80 -8.40 -20.12 -0.59
C ASP A 80 -8.84 -21.55 -0.23
N SER A 81 -9.86 -21.72 0.62
CA SER A 81 -10.41 -23.06 0.90
C SER A 81 -11.06 -23.69 -0.34
N TRP A 82 -11.77 -22.89 -1.14
CA TRP A 82 -12.44 -23.36 -2.33
C TRP A 82 -11.45 -23.74 -3.44
N LEU A 83 -10.38 -22.96 -3.62
CA LEU A 83 -9.26 -23.27 -4.53
C LEU A 83 -8.64 -24.65 -4.25
N ASN A 84 -8.67 -25.10 -2.99
CA ASN A 84 -8.12 -26.40 -2.59
C ASN A 84 -9.10 -27.58 -2.78
N ASP A 85 -10.40 -27.32 -2.90
CA ASP A 85 -11.47 -28.35 -2.87
C ASP A 85 -12.07 -28.68 -4.26
N LEU A 86 -11.52 -28.13 -5.35
CA LEU A 86 -12.13 -28.20 -6.67
C LEU A 86 -11.87 -29.51 -7.45
N PRO A 87 -12.91 -30.18 -7.96
CA PRO A 87 -12.78 -31.15 -9.05
C PRO A 87 -12.49 -30.41 -10.36
N THR A 88 -11.60 -30.97 -11.18
CA THR A 88 -11.02 -30.41 -12.43
C THR A 88 -12.00 -30.09 -13.59
N THR A 89 -13.32 -30.06 -13.36
CA THR A 89 -14.31 -29.94 -14.43
C THR A 89 -15.51 -29.10 -14.00
N TYR A 90 -15.47 -27.80 -14.31
CA TYR A 90 -16.67 -26.98 -14.45
C TYR A 90 -16.84 -26.56 -15.91
N THR A 91 -17.99 -26.88 -16.48
CA THR A 91 -18.39 -26.53 -17.84
C THR A 91 -18.91 -25.09 -17.92
N THR A 92 -18.63 -24.47 -19.06
CA THR A 92 -18.69 -23.04 -19.41
C THR A 92 -20.06 -22.35 -19.41
N ASP A 93 -21.13 -23.01 -18.99
CA ASP A 93 -22.49 -22.61 -19.37
C ASP A 93 -23.21 -21.63 -18.41
N ILE A 94 -22.54 -21.16 -17.34
CA ILE A 94 -23.16 -20.26 -16.34
C ILE A 94 -22.66 -18.79 -16.46
N LEU A 95 -21.91 -18.45 -17.52
CA LEU A 95 -21.28 -17.14 -17.66
C LEU A 95 -22.27 -16.03 -18.10
N PHE A 96 -22.92 -15.43 -17.11
CA PHE A 96 -23.44 -14.06 -17.22
C PHE A 96 -22.33 -13.10 -17.67
N LYS A 97 -22.69 -12.12 -18.50
CA LYS A 97 -21.83 -11.09 -19.12
C LYS A 97 -20.73 -10.56 -18.17
N LEU A 98 -19.56 -11.20 -18.19
CA LEU A 98 -18.33 -10.64 -17.64
C LEU A 98 -17.80 -9.56 -18.61
N PRO A 99 -17.11 -8.52 -18.11
CA PRO A 99 -16.31 -7.66 -18.98
C PRO A 99 -15.31 -8.53 -19.73
N THR A 100 -15.22 -8.35 -21.04
CA THR A 100 -14.47 -9.14 -22.03
C THR A 100 -13.14 -9.70 -21.50
N LEU A 101 -13.18 -10.87 -20.88
CA LEU A 101 -12.02 -11.73 -20.66
C LEU A 101 -11.83 -12.53 -21.95
N THR A 102 -10.65 -12.40 -22.54
CA THR A 102 -10.30 -13.11 -23.76
C THR A 102 -10.45 -14.62 -23.55
N THR A 103 -11.05 -15.27 -24.54
CA THR A 103 -11.41 -16.70 -24.57
C THR A 103 -10.26 -17.66 -24.18
N ASN A 104 -9.01 -17.20 -24.30
CA ASN A 104 -7.81 -17.96 -23.92
C ASN A 104 -7.60 -18.13 -22.41
N ILE A 105 -8.28 -17.35 -21.55
CA ILE A 105 -8.16 -17.46 -20.08
C ILE A 105 -9.10 -18.54 -19.53
N ILE A 106 -10.17 -18.85 -20.25
CA ILE A 106 -11.24 -19.77 -19.84
C ILE A 106 -10.77 -21.24 -19.86
N ASN A 107 -9.74 -21.57 -20.64
CA ASN A 107 -9.19 -22.92 -20.73
C ASN A 107 -8.20 -23.29 -19.61
N ASN A 108 -7.96 -22.41 -18.65
CA ASN A 108 -7.01 -22.63 -17.56
C ASN A 108 -7.65 -22.23 -16.22
N ASN A 109 -8.33 -23.18 -15.58
CA ASN A 109 -9.17 -22.96 -14.39
C ASN A 109 -8.42 -22.20 -13.28
N ASP A 110 -7.19 -22.59 -12.96
CA ASP A 110 -6.36 -21.94 -11.93
C ASP A 110 -6.14 -20.43 -12.20
N LYS A 111 -5.96 -20.06 -13.48
CA LYS A 111 -5.76 -18.66 -13.89
C LYS A 111 -7.05 -17.87 -13.79
N TYR A 112 -8.18 -18.48 -14.10
CA TYR A 112 -9.50 -17.86 -14.00
C TYR A 112 -9.89 -17.62 -12.52
N GLU A 113 -9.60 -18.58 -11.64
CA GLU A 113 -9.95 -18.50 -10.23
C GLU A 113 -9.12 -17.47 -9.48
N LEU A 114 -7.81 -17.39 -9.77
CA LEU A 114 -6.94 -16.34 -9.24
C LEU A 114 -7.44 -14.95 -9.67
N LEU A 115 -7.96 -14.81 -10.90
CA LEU A 115 -8.54 -13.56 -11.39
C LEU A 115 -9.82 -13.18 -10.61
N ILE A 116 -10.73 -14.13 -10.38
CA ILE A 116 -11.94 -13.87 -9.58
C ILE A 116 -11.57 -13.49 -8.14
N SER A 117 -10.66 -14.23 -7.51
CA SER A 117 -10.21 -13.96 -6.16
C SER A 117 -9.61 -12.55 -6.06
N ASN A 118 -8.75 -12.19 -7.01
CA ASN A 118 -8.19 -10.83 -7.10
C ASN A 118 -9.30 -9.77 -7.25
N GLN A 119 -10.29 -10.02 -8.12
CA GLN A 119 -11.39 -9.09 -8.34
C GLN A 119 -12.23 -8.88 -7.07
N ILE A 120 -12.56 -9.95 -6.35
CA ILE A 120 -13.31 -9.87 -5.08
C ILE A 120 -12.56 -8.99 -4.07
N ARG A 121 -11.25 -9.19 -3.89
CA ARG A 121 -10.45 -8.38 -2.97
C ARG A 121 -10.38 -6.92 -3.39
N VAL A 122 -10.29 -6.64 -4.70
CA VAL A 122 -10.36 -5.28 -5.24
C VAL A 122 -11.71 -4.64 -4.95
N GLU A 123 -12.82 -5.33 -5.16
CA GLU A 123 -14.15 -4.80 -4.87
C GLU A 123 -14.34 -4.57 -3.36
N MET A 124 -13.82 -5.44 -2.49
CA MET A 124 -13.81 -5.23 -1.04
C MET A 124 -13.00 -4.00 -0.64
N CYS A 125 -11.82 -3.81 -1.24
CA CYS A 125 -11.01 -2.61 -1.01
C CYS A 125 -11.77 -1.35 -1.43
N LYS A 126 -12.49 -1.35 -2.57
CA LYS A 126 -13.32 -0.21 -2.98
C LYS A 126 -14.40 0.14 -1.96
N LEU A 127 -15.03 -0.83 -1.30
CA LEU A 127 -16.00 -0.56 -0.22
C LEU A 127 -15.34 0.15 0.96
N ILE A 128 -14.11 -0.26 1.32
CA ILE A 128 -13.32 0.40 2.35
C ILE A 128 -12.94 1.83 1.90
N GLU A 129 -12.54 2.04 0.65
CA GLU A 129 -12.27 3.38 0.09
C GLU A 129 -13.50 4.29 0.22
N MET A 130 -14.68 3.78 -0.18
CA MET A 130 -15.95 4.51 -0.12
C MET A 130 -16.37 4.85 1.31
N LYS A 131 -16.04 3.99 2.29
CA LYS A 131 -16.22 4.30 3.72
C LYS A 131 -15.29 5.43 4.16
N LEU A 132 -14.03 5.37 3.72
CA LEU A 132 -12.95 6.19 4.22
C LEU A 132 -12.99 7.63 3.70
N LEU A 133 -13.15 7.82 2.40
CA LEU A 133 -12.97 9.12 1.73
C LEU A 133 -13.99 10.21 2.15
N PRO A 134 -15.31 9.93 2.27
CA PRO A 134 -16.29 10.98 2.54
C PRO A 134 -16.18 11.61 3.93
N ARG A 135 -15.70 10.84 4.93
CA ARG A 135 -15.61 11.26 6.34
C ARG A 135 -14.44 10.57 7.04
N THR A 136 -13.23 10.77 6.57
CA THR A 136 -12.06 10.13 7.16
C THR A 136 -11.86 10.58 8.59
N GLN A 137 -11.67 9.63 9.50
CA GLN A 137 -11.25 9.87 10.88
C GLN A 137 -9.88 9.24 11.10
N SER A 138 -9.00 9.89 11.88
CA SER A 138 -7.67 9.34 12.22
C SER A 138 -7.78 7.91 12.78
N LYS A 139 -8.78 7.63 13.62
CA LYS A 139 -9.03 6.28 14.17
C LYS A 139 -9.23 5.21 13.09
N ASP A 140 -9.86 5.56 11.97
CA ASP A 140 -10.17 4.63 10.87
C ASP A 140 -8.90 4.33 10.06
N LEU A 141 -8.05 5.34 9.85
CA LEU A 141 -6.72 5.15 9.24
C LEU A 141 -5.79 4.33 10.14
N MET A 142 -5.83 4.58 11.45
CA MET A 142 -5.05 3.79 12.41
C MET A 142 -5.44 2.32 12.42
N LYS A 143 -6.73 1.99 12.22
CA LYS A 143 -7.19 0.61 12.04
C LYS A 143 -6.62 -0.03 10.78
N LEU A 144 -6.62 0.69 9.66
CA LEU A 144 -6.00 0.21 8.40
C LEU A 144 -4.51 -0.05 8.57
N VAL A 145 -3.78 0.87 9.18
CA VAL A 145 -2.34 0.72 9.37
C VAL A 145 -2.01 -0.37 10.40
N ASN A 146 -2.82 -0.51 11.46
CA ASN A 146 -2.69 -1.65 12.37
C ASN A 146 -2.90 -2.96 11.63
N PHE A 147 -3.94 -3.06 10.79
CA PHE A 147 -4.17 -4.25 9.96
C PHE A 147 -2.99 -4.56 9.05
N ILE A 148 -2.43 -3.56 8.35
CA ILE A 148 -1.23 -3.72 7.52
C ILE A 148 -0.06 -4.32 8.31
N ILE A 149 0.10 -3.92 9.59
CA ILE A 149 1.18 -4.38 10.45
C ILE A 149 0.88 -5.74 11.10
N THR A 150 -0.36 -6.09 11.36
CA THR A 150 -0.68 -7.33 12.10
C THR A 150 -1.16 -8.46 11.20
N CYS A 151 -1.59 -8.18 9.97
CA CYS A 151 -2.13 -9.18 9.07
C CYS A 151 -1.03 -10.16 8.61
N PRO A 152 -1.20 -11.48 8.80
CA PRO A 152 -0.23 -12.47 8.36
C PRO A 152 -0.30 -12.74 6.84
N ILE A 153 -1.37 -12.33 6.18
CA ILE A 153 -1.63 -12.60 4.77
C ILE A 153 -1.11 -11.45 3.91
N MET A 154 0.08 -11.61 3.33
CA MET A 154 0.77 -10.54 2.62
C MET A 154 0.03 -10.02 1.38
N VAL A 155 -0.75 -10.86 0.70
CA VAL A 155 -1.57 -10.43 -0.44
C VAL A 155 -2.58 -9.36 -0.01
N LEU A 156 -3.23 -9.53 1.16
CA LEU A 156 -4.15 -8.54 1.71
C LEU A 156 -3.44 -7.26 2.11
N VAL A 157 -2.23 -7.38 2.68
CA VAL A 157 -1.41 -6.22 3.02
C VAL A 157 -1.10 -5.38 1.76
N LYS A 158 -0.71 -6.03 0.65
CA LYS A 158 -0.49 -5.36 -0.63
C LYS A 158 -1.75 -4.68 -1.16
N ASP A 159 -2.90 -5.36 -1.09
CA ASP A 159 -4.16 -4.83 -1.57
C ASP A 159 -4.57 -3.58 -0.77
N VAL A 160 -4.43 -3.59 0.56
CA VAL A 160 -4.75 -2.43 1.41
C VAL A 160 -3.77 -1.26 1.19
N ILE A 161 -2.47 -1.52 0.99
CA ILE A 161 -1.52 -0.44 0.64
C ILE A 161 -1.85 0.15 -0.73
N THR A 162 -2.19 -0.70 -1.71
CA THR A 162 -2.61 -0.24 -3.05
C THR A 162 -3.90 0.59 -2.98
N MET A 163 -4.83 0.18 -2.14
CA MET A 163 -6.04 0.94 -1.83
C MET A 163 -5.70 2.31 -1.22
N LEU A 164 -4.75 2.40 -0.27
CA LEU A 164 -4.29 3.69 0.26
C LEU A 164 -3.66 4.59 -0.81
N HIS A 165 -2.92 4.01 -1.76
CA HIS A 165 -2.42 4.73 -2.93
C HIS A 165 -3.56 5.35 -3.76
N ASN A 166 -4.62 4.58 -4.00
CA ASN A 166 -5.79 5.00 -4.77
C ASN A 166 -6.60 6.07 -4.02
N CYS A 167 -6.82 5.88 -2.72
CA CYS A 167 -7.43 6.90 -1.85
C CYS A 167 -6.66 8.21 -1.94
N PHE A 168 -5.33 8.14 -1.85
CA PHE A 168 -4.51 9.32 -2.01
C PHE A 168 -4.72 9.92 -3.40
N ASP A 169 -4.65 9.18 -4.51
CA ASP A 169 -4.85 9.74 -5.85
C ASP A 169 -6.15 10.53 -6.02
N ARG A 170 -7.24 10.06 -5.40
CA ARG A 170 -8.58 10.66 -5.51
C ARG A 170 -8.83 11.85 -4.57
N THR A 171 -7.88 12.18 -3.69
CA THR A 171 -8.03 13.27 -2.70
C THR A 171 -7.27 14.53 -3.11
N HIS A 172 -7.70 15.67 -2.59
CA HIS A 172 -7.22 17.01 -2.89
C HIS A 172 -6.53 17.68 -1.70
N THR A 173 -6.01 18.89 -1.93
CA THR A 173 -5.50 19.80 -0.90
C THR A 173 -6.62 20.09 0.12
N ASN A 174 -6.40 19.77 1.39
CA ASN A 174 -7.32 19.91 2.54
C ASN A 174 -8.33 18.78 2.79
N ASP A 175 -8.33 17.69 2.03
CA ASP A 175 -9.15 16.53 2.40
C ASP A 175 -8.67 15.92 3.72
N SER A 176 -9.61 15.48 4.56
CA SER A 176 -9.28 14.90 5.86
C SER A 176 -8.37 13.67 5.74
N PHE A 177 -8.59 12.82 4.73
CA PHE A 177 -7.68 11.72 4.40
C PHE A 177 -6.26 12.22 4.12
N THR A 178 -6.14 13.23 3.23
CA THR A 178 -4.86 13.83 2.85
C THR A 178 -4.11 14.39 4.06
N LEU A 179 -4.80 14.98 5.03
CA LEU A 179 -4.13 15.52 6.23
C LEU A 179 -3.74 14.42 7.21
N PHE A 180 -4.65 13.49 7.49
CA PHE A 180 -4.41 12.45 8.49
C PHE A 180 -3.35 11.44 8.05
N ILE A 181 -3.19 11.14 6.75
CA ILE A 181 -2.18 10.17 6.29
C ILE A 181 -0.73 10.60 6.61
N TYR A 182 -0.48 11.88 6.90
CA TYR A 182 0.83 12.41 7.31
C TYR A 182 1.05 12.41 8.84
N GLU A 183 0.10 11.90 9.64
CA GLU A 183 0.31 11.77 11.09
C GLU A 183 1.52 10.89 11.40
N SER A 184 2.35 11.32 12.36
CA SER A 184 3.63 10.67 12.71
C SER A 184 3.45 9.17 12.99
N ASP A 185 2.45 8.82 13.79
CA ASP A 185 2.17 7.43 14.16
C ASP A 185 1.92 6.52 12.96
N LEU A 186 1.25 7.02 11.92
CA LEU A 186 0.99 6.26 10.69
C LEU A 186 2.27 6.09 9.88
N ILE A 187 3.05 7.16 9.72
CA ILE A 187 4.30 7.15 8.96
C ILE A 187 5.33 6.22 9.60
N VAL A 188 5.53 6.31 10.91
CA VAL A 188 6.45 5.44 11.67
C VAL A 188 6.06 3.97 11.49
N LYS A 189 4.77 3.68 11.55
CA LYS A 189 4.22 2.35 11.33
C LYS A 189 4.48 1.83 9.91
N LEU A 190 4.33 2.66 8.89
CA LEU A 190 4.71 2.29 7.52
C LEU A 190 6.21 1.97 7.40
N TYR A 191 7.08 2.81 7.96
CA TYR A 191 8.52 2.55 7.98
C TYR A 191 8.89 1.26 8.73
N SER A 192 8.16 0.92 9.79
CA SER A 192 8.41 -0.32 10.55
C SER A 192 8.28 -1.60 9.72
N LEU A 193 7.47 -1.57 8.64
CA LEU A 193 7.33 -2.71 7.72
C LEU A 193 8.62 -2.99 6.94
N LEU A 194 9.43 -1.96 6.68
CA LEU A 194 10.71 -2.13 5.98
C LEU A 194 11.73 -2.90 6.83
N LEU A 195 11.67 -2.72 8.15
CA LEU A 195 12.56 -3.32 9.14
C LEU A 195 12.23 -4.78 9.46
N ARG A 196 10.97 -5.20 9.25
CA ARG A 196 10.54 -6.58 9.49
C ARG A 196 11.30 -7.59 8.65
N SER A 197 11.40 -8.83 9.13
CA SER A 197 12.08 -9.90 8.38
C SER A 197 11.42 -10.13 7.02
N ASN A 198 12.20 -10.49 6.00
CA ASN A 198 11.66 -10.78 4.66
C ASN A 198 10.71 -11.99 4.61
N TYR A 199 10.75 -12.86 5.63
CA TYR A 199 9.76 -13.92 5.82
C TYR A 199 8.39 -13.37 6.26
N GLN A 200 8.39 -12.33 7.11
CA GLN A 200 7.15 -11.71 7.60
C GLN A 200 6.57 -10.69 6.63
N VAL A 201 7.41 -9.95 5.92
CA VAL A 201 7.01 -8.95 4.93
C VAL A 201 7.87 -9.13 3.70
N ASP A 202 7.27 -9.57 2.60
CA ASP A 202 8.01 -9.81 1.37
C ASP A 202 8.55 -8.52 0.75
N ILE A 203 9.58 -8.67 -0.08
CA ILE A 203 10.32 -7.55 -0.69
C ILE A 203 9.39 -6.66 -1.52
N GLU A 204 8.44 -7.21 -2.27
CA GLU A 204 7.55 -6.42 -3.12
C GLU A 204 6.57 -5.58 -2.29
N THR A 205 6.10 -6.09 -1.15
CA THR A 205 5.33 -5.30 -0.18
C THR A 205 6.15 -4.12 0.33
N LYS A 206 7.42 -4.33 0.71
CA LYS A 206 8.30 -3.25 1.19
C LYS A 206 8.54 -2.20 0.12
N LYS A 207 8.75 -2.61 -1.14
CA LYS A 207 8.87 -1.69 -2.28
C LYS A 207 7.60 -0.85 -2.46
N LEU A 208 6.43 -1.48 -2.31
CA LEU A 208 5.14 -0.79 -2.40
C LEU A 208 4.98 0.26 -1.29
N VAL A 209 5.29 -0.09 -0.04
CA VAL A 209 5.30 0.85 1.09
C VAL A 209 6.23 2.04 0.81
N LEU A 210 7.46 1.77 0.35
CA LEU A 210 8.41 2.83 0.07
C LEU A 210 7.95 3.74 -1.08
N LYS A 211 7.34 3.18 -2.13
CA LYS A 211 6.70 3.95 -3.21
C LYS A 211 5.55 4.81 -2.70
N PHE A 212 4.77 4.33 -1.72
CA PHE A 212 3.72 5.12 -1.10
C PHE A 212 4.28 6.32 -0.34
N ILE A 213 5.25 6.08 0.53
CA ILE A 213 5.95 7.12 1.29
C ILE A 213 6.56 8.16 0.34
N HIS A 214 7.21 7.72 -0.74
CA HIS A 214 7.76 8.61 -1.75
C HIS A 214 6.68 9.49 -2.39
N LYS A 215 5.55 8.90 -2.77
CA LYS A 215 4.41 9.62 -3.34
C LYS A 215 3.88 10.69 -2.39
N LEU A 216 3.80 10.40 -1.08
CA LEU A 216 3.41 11.38 -0.07
C LEU A 216 4.44 12.53 0.02
N ALA A 217 5.74 12.22 -0.05
CA ALA A 217 6.80 13.23 0.00
C ALA A 217 6.84 14.15 -1.24
N LEU A 218 6.53 13.59 -2.42
CA LEU A 218 6.46 14.33 -3.69
C LEU A 218 5.22 15.19 -3.83
N SER A 219 4.17 14.94 -3.03
CA SER A 219 2.89 15.61 -3.20
C SER A 219 2.93 17.06 -2.75
N ASP A 220 2.43 17.97 -3.58
CA ASP A 220 2.26 19.39 -3.23
C ASP A 220 0.94 19.66 -2.50
N ARG A 221 0.22 18.61 -2.09
CA ARG A 221 -1.12 18.74 -1.47
C ARG A 221 -1.10 19.20 -0.02
N VAL A 222 0.04 19.08 0.65
CA VAL A 222 0.23 19.52 2.03
C VAL A 222 1.48 20.38 2.12
N THR A 223 1.49 21.30 3.08
CA THR A 223 2.68 22.12 3.37
C THR A 223 3.80 21.26 3.97
N ASP A 224 5.04 21.72 3.84
CA ASP A 224 6.22 20.99 4.32
C ASP A 224 6.21 20.72 5.84
N LYS A 225 5.43 21.50 6.60
CA LYS A 225 5.19 21.27 8.03
C LYS A 225 4.67 19.85 8.29
N TYR A 226 3.71 19.38 7.49
CA TYR A 226 3.13 18.04 7.61
C TYR A 226 4.06 16.94 7.08
N LYS A 227 4.95 17.28 6.13
CA LYS A 227 5.90 16.32 5.54
C LYS A 227 7.09 16.01 6.43
N SER A 228 7.35 16.81 7.46
CA SER A 228 8.51 16.65 8.36
C SER A 228 8.68 15.21 8.89
N GLN A 229 7.56 14.53 9.18
CA GLN A 229 7.54 13.16 9.68
C GLN A 229 7.97 12.11 8.64
N LEU A 230 7.77 12.37 7.34
CA LEU A 230 8.23 11.50 6.25
C LEU A 230 9.76 11.41 6.17
N PHE A 231 10.48 12.37 6.77
CA PHE A 231 11.94 12.42 6.74
C PHE A 231 12.57 11.89 8.02
N LEU A 232 11.79 11.21 8.87
CA LEU A 232 12.26 10.57 10.11
C LEU A 232 13.03 11.52 11.04
N LYS A 233 12.67 12.81 11.04
CA LYS A 233 13.42 13.85 11.76
C LYS A 233 13.53 13.55 13.26
N ASP A 234 12.44 13.09 13.87
CA ASP A 234 12.39 12.75 15.29
C ASP A 234 13.12 11.43 15.63
N TRP A 235 13.62 10.72 14.61
CA TRP A 235 14.26 9.41 14.69
C TRP A 235 15.71 9.42 14.17
N ASN A 236 16.39 10.57 14.18
CA ASN A 236 17.73 10.77 13.61
C ASN A 236 17.84 10.49 12.10
N GLY A 237 16.75 10.70 11.37
CA GLY A 237 16.71 10.56 9.91
C GLY A 237 16.84 9.12 9.43
N PHE A 238 17.17 8.98 8.14
CA PHE A 238 17.44 7.72 7.47
C PHE A 238 18.73 7.05 7.94
N SER A 239 19.65 7.77 8.60
CA SER A 239 20.84 7.15 9.19
C SER A 239 20.50 6.04 10.19
N SER A 240 19.45 6.27 11.00
CA SER A 240 18.91 5.30 11.96
C SER A 240 18.27 4.10 11.27
N LEU A 241 17.46 4.38 10.23
CA LEU A 241 16.83 3.34 9.41
C LEU A 241 17.90 2.44 8.76
N LEU A 242 19.00 3.00 8.26
CA LEU A 242 20.06 2.31 7.53
C LEU A 242 21.17 1.72 8.42
N ASN A 243 21.04 1.76 9.75
CA ASN A 243 22.11 1.29 10.64
C ASN A 243 22.28 -0.26 10.60
N ASN A 244 23.54 -0.74 10.64
CA ASN A 244 23.95 -2.08 10.18
C ASN A 244 23.53 -3.23 11.10
N ASN A 245 23.31 -2.99 12.39
CA ASN A 245 23.42 -4.08 13.35
C ASN A 245 22.34 -5.17 13.22
N ASN A 246 21.24 -4.94 12.46
CA ASN A 246 20.18 -5.94 12.26
C ASN A 246 19.50 -5.92 10.86
N ASN A 247 20.01 -5.18 9.87
CA ASN A 247 19.21 -4.80 8.68
C ASN A 247 19.60 -5.48 7.35
N SER A 248 19.80 -6.81 7.35
CA SER A 248 19.86 -7.60 6.10
C SER A 248 18.66 -7.35 5.17
N ASN A 249 17.52 -7.06 5.79
CA ASN A 249 16.25 -6.72 5.14
C ASN A 249 16.34 -5.48 4.24
N ILE A 250 17.05 -4.43 4.68
CA ILE A 250 17.21 -3.20 3.89
C ILE A 250 18.26 -3.40 2.81
N LEU A 251 19.34 -4.12 3.08
CA LEU A 251 20.39 -4.38 2.08
C LEU A 251 19.82 -5.02 0.81
N ILE A 252 18.86 -5.94 0.95
CA ILE A 252 18.20 -6.58 -0.18
C ILE A 252 17.37 -5.57 -0.98
N LEU A 253 16.72 -4.59 -0.33
CA LEU A 253 16.01 -3.52 -1.02
C LEU A 253 16.94 -2.61 -1.83
N LEU A 254 18.16 -2.37 -1.32
CA LEU A 254 19.16 -1.52 -1.98
C LEU A 254 19.77 -2.16 -3.25
N GLN A 255 19.48 -3.43 -3.53
CA GLN A 255 19.82 -4.05 -4.82
C GLN A 255 18.95 -3.54 -5.97
N ASP A 256 17.80 -2.91 -5.67
CA ASP A 256 16.90 -2.32 -6.67
C ASP A 256 17.23 -0.85 -6.90
N TYR A 257 17.52 -0.50 -8.16
CA TYR A 257 17.96 0.85 -8.55
C TYR A 257 16.89 1.91 -8.30
N GLU A 258 15.62 1.59 -8.53
CA GLU A 258 14.52 2.54 -8.29
C GLU A 258 14.35 2.79 -6.79
N ILE A 259 14.60 1.78 -5.96
CA ILE A 259 14.53 1.92 -4.50
C ILE A 259 15.64 2.83 -3.97
N VAL A 260 16.87 2.68 -4.50
CA VAL A 260 17.97 3.60 -4.16
C VAL A 260 17.64 5.02 -4.58
N LYS A 261 17.05 5.23 -5.77
CA LYS A 261 16.60 6.55 -6.23
C LYS A 261 15.56 7.16 -5.28
N ILE A 262 14.59 6.37 -4.80
CA ILE A 262 13.60 6.82 -3.83
C ILE A 262 14.26 7.29 -2.53
N PHE A 263 15.18 6.51 -1.95
CA PHE A 263 15.88 6.92 -0.73
C PHE A 263 16.64 8.23 -0.93
N LEU A 264 17.34 8.37 -2.06
CA LEU A 264 18.07 9.59 -2.40
C LEU A 264 17.13 10.80 -2.54
N ASP A 265 15.98 10.63 -3.21
CA ASP A 265 14.99 11.70 -3.38
C ASP A 265 14.37 12.12 -2.03
N LEU A 266 14.12 11.17 -1.12
CA LEU A 266 13.64 11.46 0.23
C LEU A 266 14.69 12.23 1.06
N MET A 267 15.94 11.78 1.06
CA MET A 267 17.03 12.46 1.79
C MET A 267 17.33 13.86 1.25
N LYS A 268 17.16 14.07 -0.07
CA LYS A 268 17.29 15.37 -0.74
C LYS A 268 16.21 16.38 -0.34
N ARG A 269 15.01 15.91 0.00
CA ARG A 269 13.83 16.77 0.26
C ARG A 269 13.63 17.12 1.73
N GLY A 270 14.26 16.37 2.64
CA GLY A 270 14.17 16.63 4.06
C GLY A 270 14.70 18.01 4.45
N PRO A 271 14.17 18.61 5.54
CA PRO A 271 14.71 19.87 6.05
C PRO A 271 16.21 19.71 6.35
N SER A 272 17.02 20.66 5.89
CA SER A 272 18.50 20.67 5.98
C SER A 272 19.27 19.57 5.26
N TYR A 273 18.61 18.75 4.42
CA TYR A 273 19.17 17.54 3.80
C TYR A 273 19.57 16.48 4.84
N ASP A 274 19.18 15.21 4.65
CA ASP A 274 19.63 14.14 5.55
C ASP A 274 21.02 13.63 5.17
N ILE A 275 22.02 14.43 5.51
CA ILE A 275 23.42 14.19 5.18
C ILE A 275 23.94 12.91 5.84
N LEU A 276 23.58 12.65 7.10
CA LEU A 276 24.00 11.43 7.78
C LEU A 276 23.37 10.20 7.14
N GLY A 277 22.11 10.26 6.74
CA GLY A 277 21.44 9.22 5.96
C GLY A 277 22.14 8.96 4.62
N LEU A 278 22.58 10.02 3.92
CA LEU A 278 23.30 9.91 2.65
C LEU A 278 24.67 9.25 2.81
N LEU A 279 25.48 9.70 3.78
CA LEU A 279 26.77 9.07 4.07
C LEU A 279 26.58 7.60 4.42
N ARG A 280 25.54 7.29 5.19
CA ARG A 280 25.23 5.92 5.53
C ARG A 280 24.84 5.09 4.32
N LEU A 281 24.02 5.63 3.42
CA LEU A 281 23.64 4.96 2.17
C LEU A 281 24.86 4.73 1.27
N MET A 282 25.78 5.70 1.20
CA MET A 282 27.06 5.58 0.49
C MET A 282 27.89 4.40 0.99
N ASP A 283 28.01 4.24 2.32
CA ASP A 283 28.68 3.09 2.94
C ASP A 283 28.05 1.75 2.58
N LEU A 284 26.72 1.70 2.42
CA LEU A 284 26.03 0.46 2.07
C LEU A 284 26.17 0.10 0.58
N LEU A 285 26.37 1.10 -0.29
CA LEU A 285 26.42 0.94 -1.74
C LEU A 285 27.84 0.81 -2.30
N TYR A 286 28.89 0.78 -1.46
CA TYR A 286 30.28 0.74 -1.92
C TYR A 286 30.61 -0.46 -2.82
N GLN A 287 29.97 -1.62 -2.58
CA GLN A 287 30.12 -2.82 -3.40
C GLN A 287 29.06 -2.94 -4.51
N SER A 288 28.12 -2.01 -4.60
CA SER A 288 27.06 -2.06 -5.60
C SER A 288 27.57 -1.76 -7.01
N PRO A 289 26.81 -2.17 -8.06
CA PRO A 289 27.17 -1.88 -9.44
C PRO A 289 27.43 -0.39 -9.68
N LEU A 290 28.33 -0.08 -10.61
CA LEU A 290 28.82 1.29 -10.85
C LEU A 290 27.70 2.33 -11.01
N LYS A 291 26.58 1.95 -11.67
CA LYS A 291 25.42 2.84 -11.85
C LYS A 291 24.84 3.38 -10.52
N PHE A 292 24.79 2.56 -9.47
CA PHE A 292 24.28 2.95 -8.15
C PHE A 292 25.22 3.94 -7.47
N ARG A 293 26.52 3.67 -7.57
CA ARG A 293 27.57 4.50 -7.00
C ARG A 293 27.60 5.88 -7.66
N ILE A 294 27.53 5.93 -8.99
CA ILE A 294 27.43 7.18 -9.75
C ILE A 294 26.18 7.97 -9.34
N LEU A 295 25.01 7.33 -9.27
CA LEU A 295 23.76 8.00 -8.87
C LEU A 295 23.87 8.64 -7.48
N THR A 296 24.45 7.91 -6.53
CA THR A 296 24.60 8.33 -5.13
C THR A 296 25.60 9.49 -5.04
N VAL A 297 26.76 9.37 -5.69
CA VAL A 297 27.78 10.43 -5.73
C VAL A 297 27.23 11.70 -6.39
N ASN A 298 26.54 11.59 -7.52
CA ASN A 298 25.95 12.75 -8.20
C ASN A 298 24.91 13.45 -7.30
N THR A 299 24.09 12.67 -6.61
CA THR A 299 23.13 13.20 -5.63
C THR A 299 23.83 13.92 -4.49
N PHE A 300 24.86 13.30 -3.93
CA PHE A 300 25.64 13.89 -2.85
C PHE A 300 26.30 15.21 -3.29
N MET A 301 26.95 15.23 -4.45
CA MET A 301 27.59 16.44 -4.99
C MET A 301 26.60 17.56 -5.26
N ASP A 302 25.40 17.24 -5.74
CA ASP A 302 24.33 18.23 -5.95
C ASP A 302 23.91 18.90 -4.62
N ILE A 303 23.74 18.10 -3.56
CA ILE A 303 23.43 18.62 -2.22
C ILE A 303 24.60 19.43 -1.67
N PHE A 304 25.81 18.88 -1.75
CA PHE A 304 27.02 19.49 -1.19
C PHE A 304 27.26 20.87 -1.80
N ASN A 305 27.13 21.00 -3.12
CA ASN A 305 27.31 22.28 -3.83
C ASN A 305 26.24 23.32 -3.48
N LYS A 306 25.05 22.89 -3.06
CA LYS A 306 23.93 23.76 -2.64
C LYS A 306 23.91 24.04 -1.14
N SER A 307 24.75 23.36 -0.37
CA SER A 307 24.74 23.43 1.09
C SER A 307 25.44 24.70 1.61
N PRO A 308 24.96 25.30 2.71
CA PRO A 308 25.65 26.42 3.36
C PRO A 308 27.07 26.05 3.78
N ARG A 309 27.99 27.02 3.81
CA ARG A 309 29.41 26.80 4.19
C ARG A 309 29.58 26.07 5.53
N TYR A 310 28.73 26.36 6.51
CA TYR A 310 28.73 25.70 7.82
C TYR A 310 28.51 24.17 7.72
N VAL A 311 27.65 23.72 6.81
CA VAL A 311 27.40 22.29 6.58
C VAL A 311 28.62 21.61 5.96
N ILE A 312 29.30 22.31 5.05
CA ILE A 312 30.54 21.85 4.44
C ILE A 312 31.66 21.74 5.49
N GLU A 313 31.77 22.73 6.39
CA GLU A 313 32.73 22.71 7.50
C GLU A 313 32.48 21.55 8.45
N ILE A 314 31.22 21.28 8.81
CA ILE A 314 30.85 20.10 9.61
C ILE A 314 31.23 18.80 8.90
N LEU A 315 30.90 18.67 7.61
CA LEU A 315 31.23 17.48 6.82
C LEU A 315 32.73 17.21 6.78
N ASN A 316 33.54 18.26 6.59
CA ASN A 316 35.00 18.16 6.58
C ASN A 316 35.58 17.78 7.96
N GLN A 317 34.83 17.97 9.05
CA GLN A 317 35.23 17.54 10.39
C GLN A 317 34.93 16.05 10.66
N PHE A 318 34.14 15.39 9.82
CA PHE A 318 33.88 13.96 9.94
C PHE A 318 34.92 13.15 9.14
N PRO A 319 35.91 12.50 9.76
CA PRO A 319 36.88 11.67 9.02
C PRO A 319 36.19 10.51 8.26
N VAL A 320 35.04 10.04 8.75
CA VAL A 320 34.21 9.02 8.11
C VAL A 320 33.65 9.50 6.76
N PHE A 321 33.40 10.81 6.58
CA PHE A 321 32.89 11.36 5.32
C PHE A 321 33.85 11.11 4.15
N LEU A 322 35.15 11.37 4.34
CA LEU A 322 36.15 11.14 3.32
C LEU A 322 36.22 9.64 2.98
N ASP A 323 36.17 8.77 3.98
CA ASP A 323 36.25 7.32 3.79
C ASP A 323 35.05 6.76 2.99
N SER A 324 33.81 7.13 3.34
CA SER A 324 32.61 6.71 2.60
C SER A 324 32.63 7.16 1.15
N PHE A 325 33.05 8.41 0.90
CA PHE A 325 33.17 8.97 -0.44
C PHE A 325 34.28 8.29 -1.25
N PHE A 326 35.47 8.12 -0.68
CA PHE A 326 36.58 7.44 -1.35
C PHE A 326 36.25 5.97 -1.64
N ARG A 327 35.60 5.26 -0.71
CA ARG A 327 35.18 3.85 -0.91
C ARG A 327 34.27 3.66 -2.12
N LEU A 328 33.38 4.60 -2.40
CA LEU A 328 32.54 4.56 -3.60
C LEU A 328 33.34 4.75 -4.90
N LEU A 329 34.43 5.52 -4.84
CA LEU A 329 35.31 5.80 -5.98
C LEU A 329 36.35 4.69 -6.23
N ILE A 330 36.64 3.86 -5.22
CA ILE A 330 37.53 2.71 -5.37
C ILE A 330 36.88 1.71 -6.35
N LYS A 331 37.66 1.30 -7.35
CA LYS A 331 37.24 0.32 -8.36
C LYS A 331 36.90 -0.99 -7.64
N CYS A 332 35.69 -1.52 -7.82
CA CYS A 332 35.36 -2.85 -7.30
C CYS A 332 36.37 -3.85 -7.88
N PRO A 333 36.89 -4.79 -7.09
CA PRO A 333 37.59 -5.96 -7.64
C PRO A 333 36.64 -6.61 -8.65
N LYS A 334 37.15 -6.96 -9.83
CA LYS A 334 36.36 -7.65 -10.84
C LYS A 334 35.86 -8.97 -10.25
N GLU A 335 34.56 -9.25 -10.36
CA GLU A 335 34.00 -10.60 -10.24
C GLU A 335 34.50 -11.48 -11.40
#